data_AF-A0A2G9YD05-F1
#
_entry.id   AF-A0A2G9YD05-F1
#
_cell.length_a   1.000
_cell.length_b   1.000
_cell.length_c   1.000
_cell.angle_alpha   90.00
_cell.angle_beta   90.00
_cell.angle_gamma   90.00
#
_symmetry.space_group_name_H-M   'P 1'
#
loop_
_entity.id
_entity.type
_entity.pdbx_description
1 polymer ?
#
loop_
_entity_poly.entity_id
_entity_poly.type
_entity_poly.pdbx_seq_one_letter_code
_entity_poly.pdbx_strand_id
1 'polypeptide(L)' 'MQQNFLEQIAPASLKKESNYLQIGEKLSRTFFAFEYPAYLHAGWLEPIINIDIDLDISLFVYPEESGVILKNLQKQVAR' A
#
# COMPACT_ATOMS: atom_id res chain seq x y z
N MET A 1 -3.00 -15.33 -33.51
CA MET A 1 -3.74 -15.70 -32.28
C MET A 1 -2.73 -16.13 -31.23
N GLN A 2 -2.20 -15.17 -30.46
CA GLN A 2 -1.40 -15.50 -29.28
C GLN A 2 -2.40 -15.73 -28.14
N GLN A 3 -2.58 -16.99 -27.75
CA GLN A 3 -3.43 -17.32 -26.62
C GLN A 3 -2.83 -16.71 -25.35
N ASN A 4 -3.64 -15.93 -24.64
CA ASN A 4 -3.28 -15.25 -23.41
C ASN A 4 -3.00 -16.29 -22.33
N PHE A 5 -1.72 -16.54 -22.07
CA PHE A 5 -1.20 -17.48 -21.07
C PHE A 5 -1.81 -17.27 -19.67
N LEU A 6 -2.29 -16.05 -19.38
CA LEU A 6 -2.98 -15.70 -18.13
C LEU A 6 -4.30 -16.44 -17.92
N GLU A 7 -5.02 -16.84 -18.99
CA GLU A 7 -6.28 -17.57 -18.84
C GLU A 7 -6.08 -19.01 -18.35
N GLN A 8 -4.92 -19.63 -18.63
CA GLN A 8 -4.63 -21.01 -18.22
C GLN A 8 -4.28 -21.16 -16.73
N ILE A 9 -3.81 -20.09 -16.09
CA ILE A 9 -3.35 -20.13 -14.68
C ILE A 9 -4.45 -19.63 -13.73
N ALA A 10 -5.52 -19.04 -14.28
CA ALA A 10 -6.64 -18.57 -13.47
C ALA A 10 -7.42 -19.77 -12.89
N PRO A 11 -7.58 -19.88 -11.56
CA PRO A 11 -8.47 -20.89 -10.99
C PRO A 11 -9.90 -20.64 -11.50
N ALA A 12 -10.67 -21.71 -11.70
CA ALA A 12 -12.02 -21.64 -12.28
C ALA A 12 -13.00 -20.73 -11.48
N SER A 13 -12.66 -20.38 -10.24
CA SER A 13 -13.43 -19.50 -9.36
C SER A 13 -12.95 -18.05 -9.36
N LEU A 14 -12.05 -17.67 -10.28
CA LEU A 14 -11.57 -16.29 -10.43
C LEU A 14 -12.57 -15.46 -11.24
N LYS A 15 -13.18 -14.48 -10.60
CA LYS A 15 -14.00 -13.47 -11.26
C LYS A 15 -13.30 -12.11 -11.19
N LYS A 16 -12.94 -11.57 -12.34
CA LYS A 16 -12.28 -10.26 -12.47
C LYS A 16 -13.32 -9.21 -12.85
N GLU A 17 -13.48 -8.21 -11.99
CA GLU A 17 -14.29 -7.03 -12.25
C GLU A 17 -13.40 -5.79 -12.29
N SER A 18 -13.89 -4.68 -12.85
CA SER A 18 -13.08 -3.45 -12.95
C SER A 18 -12.62 -2.90 -11.59
N ASN A 19 -13.37 -3.18 -10.51
CA ASN A 19 -13.15 -2.58 -9.20
C ASN A 19 -12.69 -3.58 -8.13
N TYR A 20 -12.76 -4.87 -8.39
CA TYR A 20 -12.42 -5.89 -7.42
C TYR A 20 -12.09 -7.21 -8.12
N LEU A 21 -11.31 -8.02 -7.43
CA LEU A 21 -11.04 -9.39 -7.80
C LEU A 21 -11.79 -10.30 -6.83
N GLN A 22 -12.55 -11.25 -7.33
CA GLN A 22 -13.21 -12.27 -6.51
C GLN A 22 -12.56 -13.62 -6.77
N ILE A 23 -12.16 -14.31 -5.72
CA ILE A 23 -11.56 -15.65 -5.76
C ILE A 23 -12.43 -16.54 -4.87
N GLY A 24 -13.34 -17.31 -5.50
CA GLY A 24 -14.36 -18.05 -4.77
C GLY A 24 -15.29 -17.11 -3.99
N GLU A 25 -15.24 -17.17 -2.67
CA GLU A 25 -16.02 -16.30 -1.77
C GLU A 25 -15.24 -15.09 -1.26
N LYS A 26 -13.91 -15.03 -1.48
CA LYS A 26 -13.07 -13.92 -1.04
C LYS A 26 -13.09 -12.78 -2.06
N LEU A 27 -13.29 -11.56 -1.58
CA LEU A 27 -13.17 -10.32 -2.35
C LEU A 27 -11.83 -9.65 -2.04
N SER A 28 -11.10 -9.25 -3.06
CA SER A 28 -9.83 -8.54 -2.96
C SER A 28 -9.88 -7.23 -3.75
N ARG A 29 -9.32 -6.17 -3.19
CA ARG A 29 -9.19 -4.85 -3.80
C ARG A 29 -7.89 -4.22 -3.34
N THR A 30 -7.16 -3.64 -4.28
CA THR A 30 -5.95 -2.86 -3.99
C THR A 30 -6.32 -1.37 -3.96
N PHE A 31 -5.85 -0.67 -2.93
CA PHE A 31 -5.97 0.77 -2.81
C PHE A 31 -4.58 1.41 -2.96
N PHE A 32 -4.53 2.57 -3.62
CA PHE A 32 -3.30 3.34 -3.78
C PHE A 32 -3.48 4.69 -3.09
N ALA A 33 -2.59 5.01 -2.15
CA ALA A 33 -2.48 6.32 -1.52
C ALA A 33 -1.20 6.98 -2.02
N PHE A 34 -1.31 8.19 -2.58
CA PHE A 34 -0.20 8.88 -3.26
C PHE A 34 0.57 9.84 -2.35
N GLU A 35 0.00 10.23 -1.22
CA GLU A 35 0.60 11.23 -0.33
C GLU A 35 0.52 10.77 1.13
N TYR A 36 1.61 10.97 1.85
CA TYR A 36 1.61 10.84 3.30
C TYR A 36 0.85 12.00 3.94
N PRO A 37 0.27 11.80 5.13
CA PRO A 37 -0.30 12.90 5.92
C PRO A 37 0.71 14.03 6.09
N ALA A 38 0.24 15.28 6.07
CA ALA A 38 1.10 16.46 6.22
C ALA A 38 1.88 16.49 7.55
N TYR A 39 1.39 15.79 8.58
CA TYR A 39 2.05 15.61 9.87
C TYR A 39 1.98 14.14 10.29
N LEU A 40 3.14 13.56 10.64
CA LEU A 40 3.26 12.20 11.14
C LEU A 40 3.50 12.24 12.64
N HIS A 41 2.63 11.59 13.41
CA HIS A 41 2.88 11.28 14.82
C HIS A 41 3.38 9.84 14.95
N ALA A 42 4.01 9.53 16.09
CA ALA A 42 4.36 8.15 16.40
C ALA A 42 3.07 7.29 16.40
N GLY A 43 3.09 6.16 15.68
CA GLY A 43 1.91 5.31 15.55
C GLY A 43 0.89 5.76 14.51
N TRP A 44 1.24 6.64 13.56
CA TRP A 44 0.30 7.11 12.53
C TRP A 44 -0.35 5.99 11.69
N LEU A 45 0.29 4.81 11.58
CA LEU A 45 -0.21 3.65 10.84
C LEU A 45 -1.01 2.67 11.72
N GLU A 46 -1.07 2.89 13.03
CA GLU A 46 -1.80 2.05 14.01
C GLU A 46 -3.24 1.71 13.59
N PRO A 47 -4.05 2.66 13.06
CA PRO A 47 -5.43 2.35 12.69
C PRO A 47 -5.56 1.33 11.55
N ILE A 48 -4.53 1.19 10.71
CA ILE A 48 -4.52 0.30 9.54
C ILE A 48 -3.97 -1.08 9.92
N ILE A 49 -2.90 -1.12 10.71
CA ILE A 49 -2.26 -2.39 11.10
C ILE A 49 -3.07 -3.19 12.13
N ASN A 50 -3.91 -2.52 12.93
CA ASN A 50 -4.71 -3.17 13.96
C ASN A 50 -6.09 -3.64 13.46
N ILE A 51 -6.35 -3.55 12.16
CA ILE A 51 -7.60 -4.05 11.59
C ILE A 51 -7.53 -5.58 11.55
N ASP A 52 -8.57 -6.25 12.01
CA ASP A 52 -8.72 -7.70 11.99
C ASP A 52 -9.12 -8.21 10.59
N ILE A 53 -8.29 -7.92 9.59
CA ILE A 53 -8.43 -8.40 8.21
C ILE A 53 -7.07 -8.80 7.63
N ASP A 54 -7.08 -9.74 6.69
CA ASP A 54 -5.90 -10.05 5.88
C ASP A 54 -5.58 -8.85 4.97
N LEU A 55 -4.50 -8.11 5.29
CA LEU A 55 -4.06 -6.92 4.56
C LEU A 55 -2.56 -6.96 4.24
N ASP A 56 -2.22 -6.78 2.97
CA ASP A 56 -0.85 -6.55 2.51
C ASP A 56 -0.60 -5.04 2.31
N ILE A 57 0.43 -4.50 2.96
CA ILE A 57 0.81 -3.08 2.86
C ILE A 57 2.18 -2.98 2.17
N SER A 58 2.27 -2.14 1.14
CA SER A 58 3.53 -1.79 0.48
C SER A 58 3.78 -0.30 0.60
N LEU A 59 4.94 0.07 1.14
CA LEU A 59 5.32 1.46 1.38
C LEU A 59 6.49 1.86 0.45
N PHE A 60 6.30 2.94 -0.28
CA PHE A 60 7.34 3.52 -1.14
C PHE A 60 7.84 4.81 -0.50
N VAL A 61 9.11 4.80 -0.08
CA VAL A 61 9.79 5.96 0.51
C VAL A 61 10.89 6.40 -0.45
N TYR A 62 10.74 7.60 -0.99
CA TYR A 62 11.75 8.22 -1.85
C TYR A 62 12.69 9.06 -0.98
N PRO A 63 14.02 8.82 -1.04
CA PRO A 63 14.97 9.59 -0.26
C PRO A 63 15.09 11.02 -0.80
N GLU A 64 15.17 11.98 0.11
CA GLU A 64 15.49 13.38 -0.17
C GLU A 64 16.92 13.70 0.30
N GLU A 65 17.47 14.83 -0.16
CA GLU A 65 18.87 15.21 0.11
C GLU A 65 19.15 15.30 1.62
N SER A 66 20.11 14.49 2.10
CA SER A 66 20.31 14.28 3.54
C SER A 66 20.70 15.54 4.30
N GLY A 67 21.39 16.49 3.65
CA GLY A 67 21.77 17.77 4.26
C GLY A 67 20.56 18.60 4.68
N VAL A 68 19.50 18.63 3.87
CA VAL A 68 18.25 19.34 4.16
C VAL A 68 17.50 18.66 5.31
N ILE A 69 17.38 17.34 5.28
CA ILE A 69 16.68 16.57 6.33
C ILE A 69 17.41 16.72 7.68
N LEU A 70 18.73 16.56 7.72
CA LEU A 70 19.53 16.68 8.95
C LEU A 70 19.36 18.07 9.60
N LYS A 71 19.36 19.14 8.79
CA LYS A 71 19.13 20.50 9.28
C LYS A 71 17.73 20.68 9.87
N ASN A 72 16.73 20.04 9.29
CA ASN A 72 15.35 20.07 9.81
C ASN A 72 15.19 19.25 11.09
N LEU A 73 15.79 18.06 11.15
CA LEU A 73 15.77 17.20 12.35
C LEU A 73 16.50 17.85 13.52
N GLN A 74 17.69 18.44 13.30
CA GLN A 74 18.43 19.15 14.35
C GLN A 74 17.63 20.31 14.95
N LYS A 75 16.90 21.06 14.11
CA LYS A 75 16.01 22.14 14.58
C LYS A 75 14.81 21.64 15.39
N GLN A 76 14.29 20.45 15.09
CA GLN A 76 13.18 19.85 15.84
C GLN A 76 13.64 19.28 17.19
N VAL A 77 14.82 18.66 17.26
CA VAL A 77 15.35 18.06 18.50
C VAL A 77 15.87 19.11 19.49
N ALA A 78 16.39 20.24 18.99
CA ALA A 78 16.86 21.33 19.85
C ALA A 78 15.72 22.17 20.49
N ARG A 79 14.46 21.78 20.26
CA ARG A 79 13.26 22.47 20.73
C ARG A 79 12.52 21.62 21.76
#